data_AF-A0A328DTT7-F1
#
_entry.id   AF-A0A328DTT7-F1
#
_cell.length_a   1.000
_cell.length_b   1.000
_cell.length_c   1.000
_cell.angle_alpha   90.00
_cell.angle_beta   90.00
_cell.angle_gamma   90.00
#
_symmetry.space_group_name_H-M   'P 1'
#
loop_
_entity.id
_entity.type
_entity.pdbx_description
1 polymer ?
#
loop_
_entity_poly.entity_id
_entity_poly.type
_entity_poly.pdbx_seq_one_letter_code
_entity_poly.pdbx_strand_id
1 'polypeptide(L)'
;MDTEIEEQENEEEEEEGQIIVETCFSSSSYHSTRRGSFGKPSWLLCSIADLDERMKVMGLNLLEEGNDDSAHDSFAKRADSYYQQRPQLLALLQDLYNSYLSLADRYCHSLAAKARHPSPLPFADEDLERREEENGVIDSSDDAESSLSYQPPQVKAGDPHMIVAEFVMRAVESDIILHELELAERRGVESSRKMELQRSLVDVLESERLILLNENARLGYQVSGLVEENKGLASESAFMKRKAAELARCLLKMREDHRVFVLSRKLEDLQGQIHGLERRNREYYAQLVKHRDGAEKTKTKKKRLKGCCFQVHCDGDGVMNRKMVVQHGGCGGSGLGLWERFTKMFDFDLFNCGPHSNP
;
A
#
# COMPACT_ATOMS: atom_id res chain seq x y z
N MET A 1 33.05 -20.71 1.46
CA MET A 1 32.40 -21.82 0.73
C MET A 1 31.00 -21.43 0.32
N ASP A 2 30.17 -20.87 1.20
CA ASP A 2 28.81 -20.44 0.79
C ASP A 2 28.78 -19.05 0.09
N THR A 3 29.82 -18.23 0.23
CA THR A 3 29.91 -16.91 -0.44
C THR A 3 30.57 -16.94 -1.82
N GLU A 4 31.28 -18.02 -2.16
CA GLU A 4 31.92 -18.16 -3.49
C GLU A 4 30.98 -18.81 -4.51
N ILE A 5 29.89 -19.43 -4.05
CA ILE A 5 28.86 -20.05 -4.90
C ILE A 5 27.85 -18.98 -5.37
N GLU A 6 27.51 -18.01 -4.51
CA GLU A 6 26.62 -16.89 -4.87
C GLU A 6 27.26 -15.87 -5.85
N GLU A 7 28.59 -15.73 -5.84
CA GLU A 7 29.28 -14.88 -6.84
C GLU A 7 29.39 -15.60 -8.20
N GLN A 8 29.50 -16.93 -8.23
CA GLN A 8 29.52 -17.71 -9.48
C GLN A 8 28.14 -17.81 -10.15
N GLU A 9 27.06 -17.90 -9.38
CA GLU A 9 25.69 -17.91 -9.94
C GLU A 9 25.28 -16.53 -10.50
N ASN A 10 25.80 -15.42 -9.94
CA ASN A 10 25.52 -14.08 -10.47
C ASN A 10 26.33 -13.75 -11.74
N GLU A 11 27.56 -14.27 -11.88
CA GLU A 11 28.35 -14.11 -13.12
C GLU A 11 27.79 -14.96 -14.29
N GLU A 12 27.23 -16.15 -14.02
CA GLU A 12 26.56 -16.96 -15.04
C GLU A 12 25.23 -16.34 -15.52
N GLU A 13 24.45 -15.67 -14.64
CA GLU A 13 23.24 -14.96 -15.06
C GLU A 13 23.54 -13.65 -15.84
N GLU A 14 24.65 -12.97 -15.56
CA GLU A 14 25.10 -11.81 -16.36
C GLU A 14 25.63 -12.23 -17.74
N GLU A 15 26.37 -13.35 -17.85
CA GLU A 15 26.77 -13.90 -19.15
C GLU A 15 25.58 -14.41 -19.97
N GLU A 16 24.61 -15.12 -19.37
CA GLU A 16 23.39 -15.54 -20.10
C GLU A 16 22.54 -14.33 -20.55
N GLY A 17 22.43 -13.30 -19.71
CA GLY A 17 21.77 -12.04 -20.07
C GLY A 17 22.47 -11.32 -21.23
N GLN A 18 23.80 -11.34 -21.28
CA GLN A 18 24.59 -10.69 -22.33
C GLN A 18 24.61 -11.50 -23.63
N ILE A 19 24.59 -12.84 -23.55
CA ILE A 19 24.44 -13.75 -24.69
C ILE A 19 23.07 -13.56 -25.35
N ILE A 20 21.98 -13.39 -24.59
CA ILE A 20 20.63 -13.17 -25.16
C ILE A 20 20.53 -11.82 -25.88
N VAL A 21 21.24 -10.78 -25.40
CA VAL A 21 21.25 -9.45 -26.03
C VAL A 21 22.17 -9.40 -27.26
N GLU A 22 23.31 -10.11 -27.26
CA GLU A 22 24.19 -10.22 -28.43
C GLU A 22 23.65 -11.13 -29.54
N THR A 23 22.82 -12.12 -29.21
CA THR A 23 22.20 -13.03 -30.21
C THR A 23 21.25 -12.28 -31.15
N CYS A 24 20.77 -11.09 -30.78
CA CYS A 24 19.94 -10.23 -31.63
C CYS A 24 20.72 -9.27 -32.54
N PHE A 25 22.06 -9.11 -32.37
CA PHE A 25 22.83 -8.08 -33.10
C PHE A 25 23.84 -8.61 -34.13
N SER A 26 23.95 -9.93 -34.32
CA SER A 26 24.81 -10.48 -35.37
C SER A 26 24.03 -10.80 -36.65
N SER A 27 24.03 -9.86 -37.59
CA SER A 27 23.90 -10.18 -39.01
C SER A 27 25.08 -9.64 -39.78
N SER A 28 26.08 -10.52 -39.87
CA SER A 28 27.25 -10.43 -40.72
C SER A 28 26.86 -10.22 -42.19
N SER A 29 27.61 -9.32 -42.81
CA SER A 29 27.64 -9.01 -44.23
C SER A 29 28.10 -10.24 -45.03
N TYR A 30 27.21 -10.79 -45.86
CA TYR A 30 27.60 -11.66 -46.96
C TYR A 30 27.04 -11.06 -48.25
N HIS A 31 27.93 -10.51 -49.07
CA HIS A 31 27.64 -10.20 -50.46
C HIS A 31 27.44 -11.50 -51.25
N SER A 32 26.27 -11.70 -51.84
CA SER A 32 26.14 -12.52 -53.03
C SER A 32 25.06 -11.97 -53.98
N THR A 33 25.55 -11.37 -55.04
CA THR A 33 25.11 -11.49 -56.44
C THR A 33 23.63 -11.24 -56.80
N ARG A 34 23.43 -10.02 -57.34
CA ARG A 34 22.38 -9.57 -58.28
C ARG A 34 21.33 -10.60 -58.72
N ARG A 35 20.08 -10.40 -58.28
CA ARG A 35 18.86 -10.70 -59.07
C ARG A 35 17.72 -9.76 -58.64
N GLY A 36 17.17 -9.04 -59.62
CA GLY A 36 15.89 -8.28 -59.61
C GLY A 36 15.42 -7.66 -58.29
N SER A 37 15.54 -6.33 -58.18
CA SER A 37 14.93 -5.54 -57.11
C SER A 37 13.39 -5.63 -57.14
N PHE A 38 12.83 -6.64 -56.46
CA PHE A 38 11.45 -6.62 -55.98
C PHE A 38 11.45 -5.90 -54.62
N GLY A 39 11.61 -4.57 -54.67
CA GLY A 39 11.50 -3.76 -53.45
C GLY A 39 10.10 -3.90 -52.86
N LYS A 40 10.04 -4.18 -51.55
CA LYS A 40 8.79 -4.04 -50.77
C LYS A 40 8.23 -2.65 -51.04
N PRO A 41 6.92 -2.49 -51.35
CA PRO A 41 6.39 -1.20 -51.72
C PRO A 41 6.55 -0.21 -50.55
N SER A 42 6.87 1.06 -50.82
CA SER A 42 7.25 2.00 -49.75
C SER A 42 6.13 2.21 -48.73
N TRP A 43 4.86 2.12 -49.15
CA TRP A 43 3.71 2.18 -48.24
C TRP A 43 3.72 1.06 -47.18
N LEU A 44 4.20 -0.14 -47.53
CA LEU A 44 4.32 -1.27 -46.61
C LEU A 44 5.43 -0.98 -45.57
N LEU A 45 6.54 -0.41 -46.00
CA LEU A 45 7.64 -0.05 -45.11
C LEU A 45 7.26 1.09 -44.16
N CYS A 46 6.58 2.13 -44.65
CA CYS A 46 6.07 3.22 -43.82
C CYS A 46 5.04 2.72 -42.80
N SER A 47 4.07 1.90 -43.23
CA SER A 47 3.05 1.38 -42.30
C SER A 47 3.64 0.45 -41.22
N ILE A 48 4.67 -0.35 -41.56
CA ILE A 48 5.36 -1.17 -40.56
C ILE A 48 6.13 -0.29 -39.57
N ALA A 49 6.82 0.75 -40.05
CA ALA A 49 7.52 1.69 -39.18
C ALA A 49 6.56 2.46 -38.26
N ASP A 50 5.39 2.87 -38.78
CA ASP A 50 4.37 3.56 -37.99
C ASP A 50 3.74 2.66 -36.92
N LEU A 51 3.65 1.34 -37.16
CA LEU A 51 3.18 0.37 -36.17
C LEU A 51 4.24 0.09 -35.09
N ASP A 52 5.50 -0.02 -35.51
CA ASP A 52 6.65 -0.20 -34.60
C ASP A 52 6.82 1.02 -33.68
N GLU A 53 6.68 2.23 -34.20
CA GLU A 53 6.75 3.46 -33.40
C GLU A 53 5.61 3.54 -32.38
N ARG A 54 4.38 3.18 -32.76
CA ARG A 54 3.24 3.14 -31.82
C ARG A 54 3.45 2.11 -30.70
N MET A 55 4.04 0.96 -31.04
CA MET A 55 4.37 -0.07 -30.06
C MET A 55 5.44 0.42 -29.07
N LYS A 56 6.47 1.11 -29.57
CA LYS A 56 7.55 1.67 -28.76
C LYS A 56 7.08 2.79 -27.83
N VAL A 57 6.32 3.76 -28.35
CA VAL A 57 5.78 4.86 -27.54
C VAL A 57 4.94 4.33 -26.39
N MET A 58 4.09 3.34 -26.64
CA MET A 58 3.23 2.80 -25.59
C MET A 58 3.96 1.86 -24.62
N GLY A 59 4.92 1.06 -25.12
CA GLY A 59 5.77 0.22 -24.28
C GLY A 59 6.65 1.03 -23.32
N LEU A 60 7.14 2.19 -23.76
CA LEU A 60 7.87 3.13 -22.91
C LEU A 60 6.96 3.77 -21.86
N ASN A 61 5.76 4.22 -22.25
CA ASN A 61 4.80 4.79 -21.31
C ASN A 61 4.37 3.80 -20.20
N LEU A 62 4.27 2.50 -20.51
CA LEU A 62 3.94 1.46 -19.54
C LEU A 62 5.10 1.12 -18.59
N LEU A 63 6.35 1.24 -19.04
CA LEU A 63 7.54 1.02 -18.21
C LEU A 63 7.90 2.25 -17.35
N GLU A 64 7.76 3.45 -17.90
CA GLU A 64 8.15 4.70 -17.22
C GLU A 64 7.25 5.01 -16.01
N GLU A 65 6.00 4.56 -16.03
CA GLU A 65 5.07 4.68 -14.90
C GLU A 65 5.36 3.66 -13.76
N GLY A 66 6.21 2.65 -14.01
CA GLY A 66 6.61 1.62 -13.04
C GLY A 66 8.06 1.68 -12.55
N ASN A 67 8.90 2.53 -13.16
CA ASN A 67 10.35 2.58 -12.91
C ASN A 67 10.79 3.86 -12.16
N ASP A 68 9.94 4.45 -11.32
CA ASP A 68 10.46 5.35 -10.27
C ASP A 68 11.21 4.47 -9.24
N ASP A 69 12.46 4.15 -9.57
CA ASP A 69 13.38 3.19 -8.95
C ASP A 69 13.78 3.54 -7.49
N SER A 70 12.89 4.13 -6.70
CA SER A 70 13.18 4.56 -5.33
C SER A 70 12.24 4.01 -4.25
N ALA A 71 11.29 3.13 -4.57
CA ALA A 71 10.53 2.42 -3.56
C ALA A 71 10.21 0.99 -4.00
N HIS A 72 10.65 -0.01 -3.22
CA HIS A 72 10.25 -1.41 -3.35
C HIS A 72 8.73 -1.54 -3.56
N ASP A 73 8.32 -1.76 -4.81
CA ASP A 73 6.92 -1.96 -5.13
C ASP A 73 6.47 -3.34 -4.63
N SER A 74 5.72 -3.33 -3.54
CA SER A 74 5.05 -4.51 -3.00
C SER A 74 4.23 -5.19 -4.09
N PHE A 75 4.18 -6.53 -4.08
CA PHE A 75 3.44 -7.35 -5.05
C PHE A 75 2.01 -6.86 -5.30
N ALA A 76 1.33 -6.37 -4.25
CA ALA A 76 -0.03 -5.82 -4.36
C ALA A 76 -0.11 -4.58 -5.24
N LYS A 77 0.87 -3.67 -5.16
CA LYS A 77 0.91 -2.45 -5.99
C LYS A 77 1.20 -2.76 -7.45
N ARG A 78 2.12 -3.70 -7.70
CA ARG A 78 2.41 -4.19 -9.05
C ARG A 78 1.18 -4.84 -9.69
N ALA A 79 0.45 -5.65 -8.92
CA ALA A 79 -0.78 -6.27 -9.39
C ALA A 79 -1.86 -5.23 -9.70
N ASP A 80 -2.07 -4.25 -8.82
CA ASP A 80 -3.08 -3.19 -9.01
C ASP A 80 -2.76 -2.32 -10.23
N SER A 81 -1.51 -1.88 -10.39
CA SER A 81 -1.06 -1.13 -11.58
C SER A 81 -1.27 -1.92 -12.87
N TYR A 82 -0.91 -3.21 -12.88
CA TYR A 82 -1.16 -4.08 -14.04
C TYR A 82 -2.65 -4.15 -14.40
N TYR A 83 -3.54 -4.37 -13.43
CA TYR A 83 -4.97 -4.47 -13.71
C TYR A 83 -5.58 -3.13 -14.15
N GLN A 84 -5.02 -2.00 -13.71
CA GLN A 84 -5.42 -0.66 -14.17
C GLN A 84 -4.97 -0.37 -15.60
N GLN A 85 -3.77 -0.81 -16.01
CA GLN A 85 -3.20 -0.62 -17.35
C GLN A 85 -3.65 -1.69 -18.38
N ARG A 86 -4.21 -2.80 -17.92
CA ARG A 86 -4.64 -3.93 -18.76
C ARG A 86 -5.64 -3.55 -19.87
N PRO A 87 -6.66 -2.68 -19.65
CA PRO A 87 -7.57 -2.28 -20.71
C PRO A 87 -6.87 -1.56 -21.88
N GLN A 88 -5.90 -0.68 -21.57
CA GLN A 88 -5.13 0.08 -22.56
C GLN A 88 -4.22 -0.86 -23.36
N LEU A 89 -3.61 -1.85 -22.68
CA LEU A 89 -2.80 -2.88 -23.35
C LEU A 89 -3.64 -3.77 -24.29
N LEU A 90 -4.84 -4.16 -23.86
CA LEU A 90 -5.75 -4.95 -24.70
C LEU A 90 -6.24 -4.16 -25.92
N ALA A 91 -6.55 -2.87 -25.76
CA ALA A 91 -6.93 -2.00 -26.86
C ALA A 91 -5.79 -1.88 -27.90
N LEU A 92 -4.55 -1.70 -27.45
CA LEU A 92 -3.38 -1.66 -28.33
C LEU A 92 -3.20 -2.97 -29.11
N LEU A 93 -3.27 -4.12 -28.42
CA LEU A 93 -3.12 -5.42 -29.07
C LEU A 93 -4.19 -5.63 -30.15
N GLN A 94 -5.42 -5.21 -29.87
CA GLN A 94 -6.51 -5.29 -30.85
C GLN A 94 -6.24 -4.37 -32.06
N ASP A 95 -5.78 -3.14 -31.82
CA ASP A 95 -5.46 -2.18 -32.89
C ASP A 95 -4.28 -2.64 -33.75
N LEU A 96 -3.24 -3.22 -33.14
CA LEU A 96 -2.10 -3.82 -33.83
C LEU A 96 -2.54 -5.02 -34.68
N TYR A 97 -3.35 -5.90 -34.11
CA TYR A 97 -3.90 -7.05 -34.82
C TYR A 97 -4.73 -6.63 -36.03
N ASN A 98 -5.65 -5.68 -35.86
CA ASN A 98 -6.48 -5.15 -36.93
C ASN A 98 -5.65 -4.45 -38.03
N SER A 99 -4.63 -3.69 -37.63
CA SER A 99 -3.72 -3.02 -38.56
C SER A 99 -2.88 -4.02 -39.35
N TYR A 100 -2.41 -5.08 -38.69
CA TYR A 100 -1.68 -6.17 -39.35
C TYR A 100 -2.56 -6.92 -40.36
N LEU A 101 -3.81 -7.24 -40.00
CA LEU A 101 -4.77 -7.85 -40.93
C LEU A 101 -5.02 -6.96 -42.15
N SER A 102 -5.31 -5.67 -41.93
CA SER A 102 -5.49 -4.71 -43.03
C SER A 102 -4.26 -4.62 -43.94
N LEU A 103 -3.06 -4.67 -43.34
CA LEU A 103 -1.79 -4.66 -44.07
C LEU A 103 -1.59 -5.93 -44.90
N ALA A 104 -1.88 -7.09 -44.33
CA ALA A 104 -1.83 -8.39 -45.00
C ALA A 104 -2.81 -8.45 -46.17
N ASP A 105 -4.06 -8.01 -45.97
CA ASP A 105 -5.08 -7.96 -47.01
C ASP A 105 -4.63 -7.06 -48.16
N ARG A 106 -4.17 -5.83 -47.86
CA ARG A 106 -3.72 -4.89 -48.89
C ARG A 106 -2.49 -5.41 -49.64
N TYR A 107 -1.61 -6.13 -48.95
CA TYR A 107 -0.47 -6.80 -49.58
C TYR A 107 -0.91 -7.93 -50.53
N CYS A 108 -1.83 -8.80 -50.10
CA CYS A 108 -2.44 -9.84 -50.93
C CYS A 108 -3.11 -9.26 -52.18
N HIS A 109 -3.88 -8.18 -52.03
CA HIS A 109 -4.48 -7.45 -53.16
C HIS A 109 -3.42 -6.88 -54.11
N SER A 110 -2.30 -6.35 -53.57
CA SER A 110 -1.21 -5.83 -54.40
C SER A 110 -0.46 -6.92 -55.18
N LEU A 111 -0.36 -8.13 -54.63
CA LEU A 111 0.20 -9.29 -55.33
C LEU A 111 -0.75 -9.79 -56.41
N ALA A 112 -2.05 -9.89 -56.12
CA ALA A 112 -3.08 -10.28 -57.08
C ALA A 112 -3.21 -9.28 -58.24
N ALA A 113 -3.13 -7.96 -57.97
CA ALA A 113 -3.12 -6.92 -58.99
C ALA A 113 -1.87 -7.02 -59.90
N LYS A 114 -0.69 -7.30 -59.32
CA LYS A 114 0.55 -7.49 -60.09
C LYS A 114 0.54 -8.76 -60.94
N ALA A 115 -0.19 -9.79 -60.54
CA ALA A 115 -0.34 -11.03 -61.31
C ALA A 115 -1.30 -10.90 -62.52
N ARG A 116 -2.15 -9.87 -62.57
CA ARG A 116 -3.19 -9.68 -63.61
C ARG A 116 -2.80 -8.77 -64.77
N HIS A 117 -1.52 -8.47 -64.98
CA HIS A 117 -1.08 -7.71 -66.15
C HIS A 117 -0.62 -8.63 -67.31
N PRO A 118 -1.50 -8.86 -68.31
CA PRO A 118 -1.17 -8.65 -69.70
C PRO A 118 -1.94 -7.44 -70.28
N SER A 119 -1.46 -6.96 -71.42
CA SER A 119 -1.70 -5.66 -72.11
C SER A 119 -3.16 -5.28 -72.44
N PRO A 120 -3.42 -3.99 -72.76
CA PRO A 120 -4.76 -3.41 -72.81
C PRO A 120 -5.46 -3.59 -74.17
N LEU A 121 -6.76 -3.85 -74.13
CA LEU A 121 -7.68 -3.60 -75.24
C LEU A 121 -8.89 -2.81 -74.71
N PRO A 122 -9.32 -1.75 -75.41
CA PRO A 122 -10.49 -0.95 -75.02
C PRO A 122 -11.74 -1.67 -75.51
N PHE A 123 -12.85 -1.63 -74.78
CA PHE A 123 -14.20 -1.40 -75.34
C PHE A 123 -15.29 -1.46 -74.25
N ALA A 124 -16.16 -0.45 -74.36
CA ALA A 124 -17.57 -0.41 -73.98
C ALA A 124 -17.95 -0.29 -72.49
N ASP A 125 -18.31 0.95 -72.15
CA ASP A 125 -19.50 1.36 -71.40
C ASP A 125 -20.52 0.25 -71.10
N GLU A 126 -20.90 0.13 -69.83
CA GLU A 126 -22.33 0.14 -69.47
C GLU A 126 -22.51 0.57 -68.01
N ASP A 127 -23.12 1.74 -67.88
CA ASP A 127 -23.73 2.29 -66.67
C ASP A 127 -24.73 1.30 -66.05
N LEU A 128 -24.63 1.08 -64.74
CA LEU A 128 -25.82 0.85 -63.92
C LEU A 128 -25.58 1.30 -62.48
N GLU A 129 -26.13 2.47 -62.19
CA GLU A 129 -26.29 3.07 -60.87
C GLU A 129 -27.16 2.21 -59.95
N ARG A 130 -26.73 2.20 -58.67
CA ARG A 130 -27.55 2.44 -57.47
C ARG A 130 -28.48 1.32 -56.97
N ARG A 131 -28.16 0.80 -55.77
CA ARG A 131 -28.95 1.02 -54.53
C ARG A 131 -28.16 0.61 -53.29
N GLU A 132 -28.03 1.52 -52.33
CA GLU A 132 -27.60 1.26 -50.95
C GLU A 132 -28.72 0.55 -50.17
N GLU A 133 -28.36 -0.38 -49.28
CA GLU A 133 -28.93 -0.57 -47.93
C GLU A 133 -28.34 -1.84 -47.27
N GLU A 134 -27.39 -1.62 -46.37
CA GLU A 134 -27.29 -2.16 -45.00
C GLU A 134 -27.98 -3.51 -44.65
N ASN A 135 -27.20 -4.59 -44.54
CA ASN A 135 -27.01 -5.34 -43.28
C ASN A 135 -26.09 -6.55 -43.50
N GLY A 136 -25.13 -6.72 -42.59
CA GLY A 136 -24.09 -7.76 -42.67
C GLY A 136 -24.57 -9.15 -42.28
N VAL A 137 -24.34 -10.12 -43.18
CA VAL A 137 -23.98 -11.50 -42.87
C VAL A 137 -23.03 -11.95 -43.98
N ILE A 138 -21.73 -11.96 -43.70
CA ILE A 138 -20.74 -12.59 -44.59
C ILE A 138 -20.66 -14.05 -44.16
N ASP A 139 -21.43 -14.90 -44.82
CA ASP A 139 -21.14 -16.33 -44.91
C ASP A 139 -20.33 -16.51 -46.21
N SER A 140 -19.00 -16.45 -46.09
CA SER A 140 -18.07 -16.69 -47.19
C SER A 140 -17.75 -18.17 -47.25
N SER A 141 -18.58 -18.94 -47.94
CA SER A 141 -18.17 -20.20 -48.56
C SER A 141 -17.85 -19.95 -50.03
N ASP A 142 -16.63 -19.50 -50.33
CA ASP A 142 -16.10 -19.51 -51.69
C ASP A 142 -15.71 -20.95 -52.05
N ASP A 143 -16.69 -21.76 -52.47
CA ASP A 143 -16.44 -22.99 -53.24
C ASP A 143 -16.13 -22.58 -54.68
N ALA A 144 -14.86 -22.27 -54.94
CA ALA A 144 -14.34 -22.13 -56.28
C ALA A 144 -14.18 -23.53 -56.93
N GLU A 145 -15.30 -24.15 -57.32
CA GLU A 145 -15.27 -25.25 -58.28
C GLU A 145 -14.85 -24.72 -59.65
N SER A 146 -13.53 -24.68 -59.87
CA SER A 146 -12.93 -24.57 -61.19
C SER A 146 -13.33 -25.79 -62.01
N SER A 147 -14.44 -25.68 -62.74
CA SER A 147 -14.95 -26.68 -63.69
C SER A 147 -13.98 -26.87 -64.87
N LEU A 148 -12.94 -27.69 -64.67
CA LEU A 148 -12.25 -28.37 -65.76
C LEU A 148 -13.12 -29.54 -66.18
N SER A 149 -13.67 -29.47 -67.39
CA SER A 149 -14.40 -30.56 -68.04
C SER A 149 -13.48 -31.77 -68.20
N TYR A 150 -13.52 -32.70 -67.24
CA TYR A 150 -12.96 -34.03 -67.42
C TYR A 150 -14.04 -34.90 -68.08
N GLN A 151 -13.92 -35.10 -69.38
CA GLN A 151 -14.77 -36.04 -70.11
C GLN A 151 -14.27 -37.46 -69.84
N PRO A 152 -15.02 -38.32 -69.13
CA PRO A 152 -14.56 -39.68 -68.85
C PRO A 152 -14.52 -40.50 -70.15
N PRO A 153 -13.56 -41.42 -70.33
CA PRO A 153 -13.54 -42.32 -71.48
C PRO A 153 -14.86 -43.10 -71.56
N GLN A 154 -15.48 -43.13 -72.74
CA GLN A 154 -16.72 -43.88 -72.94
C GLN A 154 -16.48 -45.38 -72.74
N VAL A 155 -17.27 -45.95 -71.84
CA VAL A 155 -17.11 -47.29 -71.27
C VAL A 155 -17.55 -48.35 -72.27
N LYS A 156 -16.66 -49.30 -72.60
CA LYS A 156 -17.08 -50.62 -73.09
C LYS A 156 -17.45 -51.45 -71.87
N ALA A 157 -18.74 -51.64 -71.64
CA ALA A 157 -19.25 -52.56 -70.63
C ALA A 157 -18.72 -53.97 -70.92
N GLY A 158 -17.92 -54.53 -69.99
CA GLY A 158 -17.56 -55.94 -69.99
C GLY A 158 -16.08 -56.32 -69.92
N ASP A 159 -15.14 -55.38 -69.76
CA ASP A 159 -13.73 -55.74 -69.49
C ASP A 159 -13.56 -56.17 -68.02
N PRO A 160 -13.25 -57.46 -67.73
CA PRO A 160 -13.07 -57.94 -66.36
C PRO A 160 -12.00 -57.17 -65.58
N HIS A 161 -10.98 -56.64 -66.27
CA HIS A 161 -9.90 -55.89 -65.62
C HIS A 161 -10.36 -54.53 -65.08
N MET A 162 -11.30 -53.87 -65.75
CA MET A 162 -11.88 -52.60 -65.29
C MET A 162 -12.74 -52.76 -64.04
N ILE A 163 -13.50 -53.86 -63.96
CA ILE A 163 -14.31 -54.20 -62.79
C ILE A 163 -13.42 -54.51 -61.58
N VAL A 164 -12.32 -55.25 -61.80
CA VAL A 164 -11.34 -55.54 -60.75
C VAL A 164 -10.64 -54.25 -60.28
N ALA A 165 -10.26 -53.35 -61.20
CA ALA A 165 -9.67 -52.07 -60.83
C ALA A 165 -10.63 -51.21 -60.01
N GLU A 166 -11.91 -51.12 -60.39
CA GLU A 166 -12.92 -50.40 -59.62
C GLU A 166 -13.11 -51.00 -58.22
N PHE A 167 -13.17 -52.33 -58.11
CA PHE A 167 -13.29 -53.01 -56.82
C PHE A 167 -12.09 -52.73 -55.91
N VAL A 168 -10.87 -52.78 -56.44
CA VAL A 168 -9.65 -52.46 -55.69
C VAL A 168 -9.60 -50.99 -55.28
N MET A 169 -9.97 -50.06 -56.17
CA MET A 169 -10.05 -48.64 -55.83
C MET A 169 -11.04 -48.40 -54.70
N ARG A 170 -12.26 -48.96 -54.79
CA ARG A 170 -13.26 -48.84 -53.72
C ARG A 170 -12.84 -49.49 -52.40
N ALA A 171 -12.10 -50.61 -52.45
CA ALA A 171 -11.57 -51.24 -51.24
C ALA A 171 -10.55 -50.33 -50.55
N VAL A 172 -9.62 -49.74 -51.31
CA VAL A 172 -8.63 -48.80 -50.78
C VAL A 172 -9.28 -47.52 -50.26
N GLU A 173 -10.26 -46.97 -50.99
CA GLU A 173 -11.04 -45.81 -50.52
C GLU A 173 -11.76 -46.11 -49.19
N SER A 174 -12.33 -47.31 -49.06
CA SER A 174 -12.98 -47.74 -47.81
C SER A 174 -11.98 -47.83 -46.65
N ASP A 175 -10.78 -48.38 -46.89
CA ASP A 175 -9.71 -48.46 -45.89
C ASP A 175 -9.21 -47.07 -45.46
N ILE A 176 -9.08 -46.12 -46.40
CA ILE A 176 -8.70 -44.73 -46.13
C ILE A 176 -9.75 -44.06 -45.24
N ILE A 177 -11.03 -44.17 -45.61
CA ILE A 177 -12.13 -43.56 -44.85
C ILE A 177 -12.20 -44.15 -43.42
N LEU A 178 -12.03 -45.47 -43.27
CA LEU A 178 -12.00 -46.11 -41.96
C LEU A 178 -10.86 -45.59 -41.10
N HIS A 179 -9.66 -45.44 -41.66
CA HIS A 179 -8.52 -44.89 -40.93
C HIS A 179 -8.75 -43.43 -40.51
N GLU A 180 -9.28 -42.60 -41.40
CA GLU A 180 -9.63 -41.22 -41.08
C GLU A 180 -10.68 -41.11 -39.97
N LEU A 181 -11.68 -42.00 -40.00
CA LEU A 181 -12.72 -42.09 -38.98
C LEU A 181 -12.13 -42.49 -37.62
N GLU A 182 -11.25 -43.50 -37.56
CA GLU A 182 -10.54 -43.87 -36.32
C GLU A 182 -9.72 -42.70 -35.76
N LEU A 183 -9.00 -41.96 -36.62
CA LEU A 183 -8.23 -40.79 -36.20
C LEU A 183 -9.13 -39.64 -35.71
N ALA A 184 -10.29 -39.45 -36.32
CA ALA A 184 -11.28 -38.48 -35.88
C ALA A 184 -11.90 -38.87 -34.53
N GLU A 185 -12.21 -40.15 -34.32
CA GLU A 185 -12.75 -40.67 -33.07
C GLU A 185 -11.73 -40.51 -31.92
N ARG A 186 -10.45 -40.87 -32.14
CA ARG A 186 -9.39 -40.67 -31.14
C ARG A 186 -9.24 -39.19 -30.76
N ARG A 187 -9.29 -38.29 -31.76
CA ARG A 187 -9.26 -36.83 -31.53
C ARG A 187 -10.50 -36.36 -30.75
N GLY A 188 -11.68 -36.92 -31.03
CA GLY A 188 -12.92 -36.64 -30.32
C GLY A 188 -12.88 -37.04 -28.85
N VAL A 189 -12.38 -38.24 -28.56
CA VAL A 189 -12.21 -38.73 -27.18
C VAL A 189 -11.21 -37.87 -26.40
N GLU A 190 -10.07 -37.54 -27.00
CA GLU A 190 -9.07 -36.67 -26.37
C GLU A 190 -9.63 -35.26 -26.11
N SER A 191 -10.40 -34.70 -27.05
CA SER A 191 -11.09 -33.42 -26.88
C SER A 191 -12.13 -33.48 -25.77
N SER A 192 -12.92 -34.54 -25.71
CA SER A 192 -13.92 -34.77 -24.66
C SER A 192 -13.27 -34.83 -23.27
N ARG A 193 -12.16 -35.57 -23.15
CA ARG A 193 -11.37 -35.65 -21.92
C ARG A 193 -10.81 -34.28 -21.50
N LYS A 194 -10.27 -33.50 -22.45
CA LYS A 194 -9.77 -32.14 -22.18
C LYS A 194 -10.88 -31.23 -21.67
N MET A 195 -12.06 -31.31 -22.28
CA MET A 195 -13.23 -30.52 -21.87
C MET A 195 -13.71 -30.90 -20.46
N GLU A 196 -13.70 -32.18 -20.12
CA GLU A 196 -14.05 -32.66 -18.78
C GLU A 196 -13.06 -32.19 -17.72
N LEU A 197 -11.75 -32.27 -18.00
CA LEU A 197 -10.71 -31.73 -17.11
C LEU A 197 -10.85 -30.22 -16.91
N GLN A 198 -11.14 -29.48 -17.97
CA GLN A 198 -11.38 -28.04 -17.89
C GLN A 198 -12.60 -27.72 -17.02
N ARG A 199 -13.70 -28.47 -17.14
CA ARG A 199 -14.87 -28.33 -16.26
C ARG A 199 -14.51 -28.60 -14.80
N SER A 200 -13.82 -29.72 -14.53
CA SER A 200 -13.40 -30.05 -13.17
C SER A 200 -12.49 -28.99 -12.55
N LEU A 201 -11.60 -28.38 -13.34
CA LEU A 201 -10.76 -27.28 -12.88
C LEU A 201 -11.61 -26.05 -12.51
N VAL A 202 -12.61 -25.71 -13.33
CA VAL A 202 -13.54 -24.62 -13.05
C VAL A 202 -14.30 -24.89 -11.75
N ASP A 203 -14.82 -26.10 -11.55
CA ASP A 203 -15.55 -26.47 -10.32
C ASP A 203 -14.67 -26.32 -9.06
N VAL A 204 -13.39 -26.72 -9.15
CA VAL A 204 -12.43 -26.55 -8.04
C VAL A 204 -12.20 -25.07 -7.74
N LEU A 205 -11.93 -24.26 -8.76
CA LEU A 205 -11.71 -22.82 -8.61
C LEU A 205 -12.95 -22.10 -8.04
N GLU A 206 -14.16 -22.51 -8.46
CA GLU A 206 -15.41 -21.99 -7.92
C GLU A 206 -15.60 -22.37 -6.44
N SER A 207 -15.23 -23.59 -6.06
CA SER A 207 -15.26 -24.04 -4.66
C SER A 207 -14.26 -23.29 -3.79
N GLU A 208 -13.04 -23.07 -4.27
CA GLU A 208 -12.01 -22.29 -3.57
C GLU A 208 -12.46 -20.84 -3.39
N ARG A 209 -13.01 -20.23 -4.45
CA ARG A 209 -13.60 -18.88 -4.37
C ARG A 209 -14.69 -18.82 -3.29
N LEU A 210 -15.56 -19.82 -3.21
CA LEU A 210 -16.63 -19.84 -2.22
C LEU A 210 -16.09 -19.97 -0.79
N ILE A 211 -15.08 -20.81 -0.57
CA ILE A 211 -14.39 -20.96 0.73
C ILE A 211 -13.76 -19.63 1.14
N LEU A 212 -13.01 -19.00 0.23
CA LEU A 212 -12.35 -17.71 0.49
C LEU A 212 -13.36 -16.59 0.80
N LEU A 213 -14.49 -16.56 0.10
CA LEU A 213 -15.57 -15.61 0.39
C LEU A 213 -16.17 -15.84 1.78
N ASN A 214 -16.36 -17.10 2.18
CA ASN A 214 -16.88 -17.43 3.50
C ASN A 214 -15.90 -17.02 4.62
N GLU A 215 -14.61 -17.32 4.43
CA GLU A 215 -13.56 -16.96 5.37
C GLU A 215 -13.41 -15.45 5.50
N ASN A 216 -13.46 -14.71 4.40
CA ASN A 216 -13.47 -13.24 4.42
C ASN A 216 -14.68 -12.69 5.18
N ALA A 217 -15.87 -13.25 5.01
CA ALA A 217 -17.04 -12.85 5.78
C ALA A 217 -16.85 -13.13 7.28
N ARG A 218 -16.33 -14.32 7.64
CA ARG A 218 -16.02 -14.70 9.02
C ARG A 218 -15.02 -13.74 9.66
N LEU A 219 -13.92 -13.45 8.97
CA LEU A 219 -12.91 -12.49 9.41
C LEU A 219 -13.50 -11.09 9.54
N GLY A 220 -14.37 -10.67 8.61
CA GLY A 220 -15.09 -9.40 8.68
C GLY A 220 -15.93 -9.25 9.96
N TYR A 221 -16.66 -10.30 10.36
CA TYR A 221 -17.39 -10.31 11.64
C TYR A 221 -16.45 -10.27 12.85
N GLN A 222 -15.34 -11.01 12.82
CA GLN A 222 -14.36 -10.98 13.91
C GLN A 222 -13.73 -9.59 14.09
N VAL A 223 -13.31 -8.96 13.00
CA VAL A 223 -12.76 -7.61 13.01
C VAL A 223 -13.80 -6.61 13.52
N SER A 224 -15.04 -6.69 13.03
CA SER A 224 -16.13 -5.82 13.50
C SER A 224 -16.39 -5.96 15.00
N GLY A 225 -16.37 -7.19 15.52
CA GLY A 225 -16.51 -7.45 16.96
C GLY A 225 -15.37 -6.84 17.78
N LEU A 226 -14.12 -7.06 17.37
CA LEU A 226 -12.95 -6.49 18.04
C LEU A 226 -12.92 -4.95 17.99
N VAL A 227 -13.42 -4.34 16.91
CA VAL A 227 -13.52 -2.88 16.79
C VAL A 227 -14.50 -2.32 17.81
N GLU A 228 -15.69 -2.91 17.95
CA GLU A 228 -16.67 -2.44 18.93
C GLU A 228 -16.21 -2.71 20.38
N GLU A 229 -15.53 -3.82 20.65
CA GLU A 229 -14.92 -4.08 21.97
C GLU A 229 -13.85 -3.03 22.31
N ASN A 230 -12.93 -2.74 21.37
CA ASN A 230 -11.90 -1.72 21.56
C ASN A 230 -12.50 -0.33 21.81
N LYS A 231 -13.58 0.00 21.11
CA LYS A 231 -14.33 1.26 21.34
C LYS A 231 -14.95 1.29 22.74
N GLY A 232 -15.50 0.16 23.20
CA GLY A 232 -15.94 -0.02 24.59
C GLY A 232 -14.82 0.25 25.59
N LEU A 233 -13.69 -0.46 25.45
CA LEU A 233 -12.51 -0.30 26.30
C LEU A 233 -11.95 1.12 26.29
N ALA A 234 -11.93 1.80 25.14
CA ALA A 234 -11.51 3.19 25.03
C ALA A 234 -12.43 4.12 25.85
N SER A 235 -13.74 3.88 25.83
CA SER A 235 -14.71 4.64 26.62
C SER A 235 -14.56 4.41 28.12
N GLU A 236 -14.30 3.17 28.54
CA GLU A 236 -14.05 2.79 29.94
C GLU A 236 -12.75 3.40 30.45
N SER A 237 -11.66 3.30 29.68
CA SER A 237 -10.38 3.92 29.99
C SER A 237 -10.52 5.44 30.16
N ALA A 238 -11.23 6.10 29.24
CA ALA A 238 -11.51 7.53 29.33
C ALA A 238 -12.32 7.88 30.60
N PHE A 239 -13.30 7.06 30.98
CA PHE A 239 -14.06 7.23 32.21
C PHE A 239 -13.16 7.11 33.45
N MET A 240 -12.34 6.06 33.53
CA MET A 240 -11.43 5.84 34.65
C MET A 240 -10.41 6.98 34.77
N LYS A 241 -9.88 7.48 33.64
CA LYS A 241 -8.99 8.65 33.60
C LYS A 241 -9.67 9.91 34.16
N ARG A 242 -10.94 10.16 33.81
CA ARG A 242 -11.71 11.28 34.38
C ARG A 242 -11.89 11.13 35.89
N LYS A 243 -12.23 9.93 36.37
CA LYS A 243 -12.42 9.66 37.80
C LYS A 243 -11.13 9.80 38.60
N ALA A 244 -10.01 9.31 38.08
CA ALA A 244 -8.70 9.51 38.68
C ALA A 244 -8.35 11.01 38.78
N ALA A 245 -8.63 11.78 37.72
CA ALA A 245 -8.40 13.22 37.71
C ALA A 245 -9.30 13.98 38.72
N GLU A 246 -10.57 13.58 38.88
CA GLU A 246 -11.46 14.11 39.91
C GLU A 246 -10.91 13.86 41.32
N LEU A 247 -10.49 12.62 41.61
CA LEU A 247 -9.90 12.28 42.90
C LEU A 247 -8.62 13.07 43.17
N ALA A 248 -7.74 13.22 42.17
CA ALA A 248 -6.52 14.02 42.30
C ALA A 248 -6.83 15.48 42.67
N ARG A 249 -7.85 16.10 42.03
CA ARG A 249 -8.31 17.45 42.38
C ARG A 249 -8.82 17.54 43.82
N CYS A 250 -9.63 16.58 44.25
CA CYS A 250 -10.12 16.53 45.64
C CYS A 250 -8.98 16.46 46.66
N LEU A 251 -7.96 15.63 46.41
CA LEU A 251 -6.80 15.50 47.29
C LEU A 251 -5.97 16.79 47.37
N LEU A 252 -5.76 17.45 46.23
CA LEU A 252 -5.06 18.75 46.22
C LEU A 252 -5.82 19.80 47.01
N LYS A 253 -7.15 19.86 46.85
CA LYS A 253 -7.99 20.77 47.61
C LYS A 253 -7.92 20.50 49.12
N MET A 254 -8.04 19.25 49.54
CA MET A 254 -7.90 18.84 50.94
C MET A 254 -6.55 19.26 51.55
N ARG A 255 -5.45 19.12 50.78
CA ARG A 255 -4.12 19.52 51.23
C ARG A 255 -4.03 21.05 51.42
N GLU A 256 -4.59 21.81 50.49
CA GLU A 256 -4.61 23.27 50.58
C GLU A 256 -5.47 23.74 51.75
N ASP A 257 -6.67 23.17 51.91
CA ASP A 257 -7.58 23.49 53.01
C ASP A 257 -6.92 23.21 54.37
N HIS A 258 -6.20 22.08 54.50
CA HIS A 258 -5.45 21.78 55.73
C HIS A 258 -4.31 22.78 55.97
N ARG A 259 -3.59 23.19 54.92
CA ARG A 259 -2.53 24.20 55.03
C ARG A 259 -3.09 25.56 55.48
N VAL A 260 -4.18 26.00 54.87
CA VAL A 260 -4.90 27.22 55.25
C VAL A 260 -5.33 27.14 56.71
N PHE A 261 -5.93 26.02 57.13
CA PHE A 261 -6.35 25.81 58.51
C PHE A 261 -5.18 25.98 59.51
N VAL A 262 -4.04 25.32 59.26
CA VAL A 262 -2.86 25.42 60.14
C VAL A 262 -2.30 26.85 60.19
N LEU A 263 -2.27 27.55 59.06
CA LEU A 263 -1.79 28.93 59.00
C LEU A 263 -2.74 29.90 59.70
N SER A 264 -4.06 29.76 59.51
CA SER A 264 -5.06 30.57 60.20
C SER A 264 -4.95 30.45 61.71
N ARG A 265 -4.77 29.24 62.24
CA ARG A 265 -4.58 29.03 63.68
C ARG A 265 -3.30 29.70 64.21
N LYS A 266 -2.19 29.63 63.46
CA LYS A 266 -0.95 30.34 63.82
C LYS A 266 -1.12 31.86 63.79
N LEU A 267 -1.89 32.38 62.82
CA LEU A 267 -2.21 33.80 62.75
C LEU A 267 -3.01 34.25 63.97
N GLU A 268 -4.02 33.49 64.38
CA GLU A 268 -4.81 33.75 65.59
C GLU A 268 -3.93 33.75 66.84
N ASP A 269 -3.05 32.76 66.99
CA ASP A 269 -2.11 32.67 68.13
C ASP A 269 -1.16 33.89 68.17
N LEU A 270 -0.57 34.25 67.03
CA LEU A 270 0.32 35.42 66.92
C LEU A 270 -0.42 36.74 67.18
N GLN A 271 -1.65 36.88 66.66
CA GLN A 271 -2.50 38.02 66.98
C GLN A 271 -2.75 38.11 68.48
N GLY A 272 -3.09 37.00 69.15
CA GLY A 272 -3.26 36.96 70.60
C GLY A 272 -2.02 37.45 71.37
N GLN A 273 -0.83 37.02 70.92
CA GLN A 273 0.44 37.48 71.51
C GLN A 273 0.68 38.98 71.31
N ILE A 274 0.41 39.50 70.10
CA ILE A 274 0.53 40.94 69.80
C ILE A 274 -0.40 41.75 70.72
N HIS A 275 -1.68 41.38 70.82
CA HIS A 275 -2.63 42.06 71.70
C HIS A 275 -2.18 42.02 73.17
N GLY A 276 -1.62 40.89 73.62
CA GLY A 276 -1.06 40.76 74.97
C GLY A 276 0.16 41.66 75.20
N LEU A 277 1.05 41.77 74.21
CA LEU A 277 2.19 42.68 74.24
C LEU A 277 1.73 44.15 74.24
N GLU A 278 0.80 44.53 73.37
CA GLU A 278 0.23 45.88 73.32
C GLU A 278 -0.43 46.28 74.64
N ARG A 279 -1.12 45.34 75.31
CA ARG A 279 -1.69 45.58 76.65
C ARG A 279 -0.60 45.89 77.67
N ARG A 280 0.42 45.02 77.78
CA ARG A 280 1.56 45.22 78.70
C ARG A 280 2.33 46.50 78.39
N ASN A 281 2.51 46.82 77.11
CA ASN A 281 3.21 48.03 76.69
C ASN A 281 2.42 49.29 77.09
N ARG A 282 1.08 49.29 76.90
CA ARG A 282 0.21 50.37 77.40
C ARG A 282 0.31 50.55 78.92
N GLU A 283 0.30 49.46 79.67
CA GLU A 283 0.46 49.48 81.13
C GLU A 283 1.82 50.06 81.55
N TYR A 284 2.90 49.65 80.86
CA TYR A 284 4.25 50.17 81.09
C TYR A 284 4.33 51.69 80.87
N TYR A 285 3.81 52.19 79.75
CA TYR A 285 3.77 53.63 79.50
C TYR A 285 2.90 54.38 80.52
N ALA A 286 1.77 53.82 80.94
CA ALA A 286 0.93 54.42 81.98
C ALA A 286 1.66 54.53 83.33
N GLN A 287 2.49 53.54 83.68
CA GLN A 287 3.32 53.59 84.89
C GLN A 287 4.41 54.66 84.78
N LEU A 288 5.08 54.78 83.64
CA LEU A 288 6.09 55.83 83.41
C LEU A 288 5.50 57.24 83.55
N VAL A 289 4.30 57.49 83.02
CA VAL A 289 3.61 58.78 83.15
C VAL A 289 3.30 59.08 84.63
N LYS A 290 2.75 58.10 85.38
CA LYS A 290 2.49 58.25 86.82
C LYS A 290 3.77 58.57 87.62
N HIS A 291 4.91 57.97 87.27
CA HIS A 291 6.20 58.26 87.91
C HIS A 291 6.71 59.68 87.59
N ARG A 292 6.45 60.20 86.38
CA ARG A 292 6.77 61.58 86.01
C ARG A 292 5.91 62.59 86.80
N ASP A 293 4.61 62.34 86.91
CA ASP A 293 3.69 63.20 87.66
C ASP A 293 3.93 63.15 89.18
N GLY A 294 4.35 61.99 89.71
CA GLY A 294 4.80 61.84 91.10
C GLY A 294 6.14 62.54 91.38
N ALA A 295 7.04 62.60 90.39
CA ALA A 295 8.30 63.33 90.48
C ALA A 295 8.12 64.86 90.35
N GLU A 296 7.09 65.34 89.66
CA GLU A 296 6.75 66.77 89.64
C GLU A 296 6.08 67.23 90.93
N LYS A 297 5.28 66.38 91.60
CA LYS A 297 4.70 66.67 92.92
C LYS A 297 5.72 66.66 94.08
N THR A 298 6.94 66.19 93.85
CA THR A 298 8.02 66.14 94.85
C THR A 298 9.12 67.19 94.65
N LYS A 299 8.94 68.17 93.74
CA LYS A 299 9.81 69.35 93.65
C LYS A 299 9.41 70.53 94.56
N THR A 300 8.43 70.35 95.43
CA THR A 300 8.11 71.25 96.56
C THR A 300 8.38 70.58 97.91
N LYS A 301 9.56 69.97 98.08
CA LYS A 301 10.21 69.72 99.38
C LYS A 301 11.61 69.16 99.14
N LYS A 302 12.57 70.06 98.95
CA LYS A 302 13.98 69.71 98.99
C LYS A 302 14.34 69.38 100.44
N LYS A 303 14.48 68.09 100.80
CA LYS A 303 15.55 67.59 101.68
C LYS A 303 15.50 66.06 101.86
N ARG A 304 16.59 65.44 101.38
CA ARG A 304 17.27 64.22 101.88
C ARG A 304 16.54 62.87 101.82
N LEU A 305 17.09 61.95 101.00
CA LEU A 305 17.54 60.58 101.30
C LEU A 305 17.78 59.88 99.94
N LYS A 306 18.99 59.88 99.40
CA LYS A 306 20.01 58.82 99.49
C LYS A 306 19.46 57.41 99.20
N GLY A 307 19.72 56.95 97.98
CA GLY A 307 20.06 55.57 97.62
C GLY A 307 18.89 54.58 97.55
N CYS A 308 18.59 54.11 96.35
CA CYS A 308 18.54 52.67 96.09
C CYS A 308 18.66 52.41 94.58
N CYS A 309 19.71 51.66 94.25
CA CYS A 309 19.94 50.99 92.99
C CYS A 309 18.79 50.01 92.74
N PHE A 310 18.09 50.11 91.62
CA PHE A 310 17.22 49.02 91.17
C PHE A 310 18.04 48.09 90.28
N GLN A 311 18.39 46.97 90.89
CA GLN A 311 19.10 45.85 90.32
C GLN A 311 18.17 45.13 89.34
N VAL A 312 18.61 45.01 88.09
CA VAL A 312 18.02 44.10 87.11
C VAL A 312 18.34 42.68 87.57
N HIS A 313 17.33 41.91 87.94
CA HIS A 313 17.46 40.46 88.05
C HIS A 313 17.38 39.87 86.64
N CYS A 314 18.55 39.52 86.11
CA CYS A 314 18.65 38.52 85.05
C CYS A 314 18.75 37.17 85.76
N ASP A 315 17.65 36.45 85.87
CA ASP A 315 17.70 35.02 86.19
C ASP A 315 18.13 34.28 84.93
N GLY A 316 19.45 34.15 84.78
CA GLY A 316 20.05 33.08 84.01
C GLY A 316 20.51 32.02 85.00
N ASP A 317 19.95 30.81 84.90
CA ASP A 317 20.68 29.59 85.24
C ASP A 317 20.04 28.37 84.59
N GLY A 318 20.90 27.57 83.95
CA GLY A 318 20.50 26.33 83.28
C GLY A 318 21.44 25.86 82.18
N VAL A 319 22.76 26.01 82.34
CA VAL A 319 23.73 25.24 81.54
C VAL A 319 23.67 23.78 82.00
N MET A 320 23.21 22.89 81.12
CA MET A 320 23.59 21.47 81.17
C MET A 320 24.19 21.09 79.83
N ASN A 321 25.52 21.05 79.85
CA ASN A 321 26.39 20.56 78.82
C ASN A 321 26.20 19.04 78.69
N ARG A 322 25.86 18.54 77.49
CA ARG A 322 26.15 17.15 77.12
C ARG A 322 26.57 17.08 75.65
N LYS A 323 27.88 16.93 75.50
CA LYS A 323 28.62 16.56 74.29
C LYS A 323 28.39 15.07 74.01
N MET A 324 27.93 14.72 72.80
CA MET A 324 28.21 13.44 72.13
C MET A 324 28.10 13.69 70.62
N VAL A 325 29.23 13.82 69.92
CA VAL A 325 29.95 12.76 69.19
C VAL A 325 29.25 12.41 67.88
N VAL A 326 29.94 12.78 66.80
CA VAL A 326 29.70 12.41 65.41
C VAL A 326 29.75 10.89 65.26
N GLN A 327 28.78 10.32 64.54
CA GLN A 327 29.01 9.08 63.81
C GLN A 327 28.37 9.17 62.43
N HIS A 328 29.22 9.14 61.42
CA HIS A 328 28.88 8.91 60.02
C HIS A 328 28.25 7.51 59.90
N GLY A 329 27.10 7.44 59.24
CA GLY A 329 26.49 6.20 58.77
C GLY A 329 25.56 6.55 57.60
N GLY A 330 26.01 6.29 56.38
CA GLY A 330 25.32 6.70 55.16
C GLY A 330 24.11 5.83 54.83
N CYS A 331 23.18 6.43 54.08
CA CYS A 331 22.37 5.82 53.01
C CYS A 331 21.64 7.00 52.35
N GLY A 332 21.99 7.39 51.11
CA GLY A 332 21.37 6.80 49.93
C GLY A 332 20.23 7.72 49.48
N GLY A 333 20.46 8.49 48.41
CA GLY A 333 19.49 9.46 47.90
C GLY A 333 18.28 8.82 47.23
N SER A 334 17.14 9.50 47.25
CA SER A 334 16.04 9.31 46.29
C SER A 334 14.91 10.34 46.52
N GLY A 335 15.23 11.64 46.46
CA GLY A 335 14.20 12.70 46.48
C GLY A 335 13.71 13.13 45.09
N LEU A 336 14.50 12.85 44.06
CA LEU A 336 14.27 13.37 42.70
C LEU A 336 13.67 12.34 41.74
N GLY A 337 13.80 11.04 42.02
CA GLY A 337 13.30 9.98 41.13
C GLY A 337 11.79 9.73 41.16
N LEU A 338 11.07 10.21 42.19
CA LEU A 338 9.61 10.04 42.29
C LEU A 338 8.86 11.02 41.39
N TRP A 339 9.36 12.24 41.23
CA TRP A 339 8.77 13.22 40.33
C TRP A 339 9.05 12.89 38.86
N GLU A 340 10.26 12.42 38.53
CA GLU A 340 10.60 11.93 37.17
C GLU A 340 9.88 10.64 36.80
N ARG A 341 9.62 9.73 37.75
CA ARG A 341 8.80 8.53 37.49
C ARG A 341 7.33 8.84 37.31
N PHE A 342 6.80 9.86 38.01
CA PHE A 342 5.42 10.29 37.81
C PHE A 342 5.22 10.98 36.46
N THR A 343 6.19 11.76 35.97
CA THR A 343 6.12 12.36 34.62
C THR A 343 6.27 11.31 33.51
N LYS A 344 7.20 10.35 33.65
CA LYS A 344 7.36 9.22 32.72
C LYS A 344 6.18 8.23 32.66
N MET A 345 5.28 8.25 33.65
CA MET A 345 4.08 7.40 33.64
C MET A 345 2.92 8.05 32.87
N PHE A 346 2.99 9.37 32.63
CA PHE A 346 1.98 10.13 31.86
C PHE A 346 2.46 10.53 30.46
N ASP A 347 3.77 10.48 30.19
CA ASP A 347 4.32 10.45 28.83
C ASP A 347 4.33 9.00 28.32
N PHE A 348 3.14 8.50 27.98
CA PHE A 348 3.04 7.41 27.02
C PHE A 348 2.76 8.04 25.68
N ASP A 349 3.67 7.80 24.74
CA ASP A 349 3.71 8.39 23.42
C ASP A 349 2.32 8.50 22.80
N LEU A 350 2.03 9.73 22.41
CA LEU A 350 1.02 10.12 21.46
C LEU A 350 1.38 9.44 20.12
N PHE A 351 1.02 8.18 19.95
CA PHE A 351 0.89 7.58 18.63
C PHE A 351 -0.19 8.38 17.89
N ASN A 352 0.27 9.36 17.11
CA ASN A 352 -0.49 9.95 16.02
C ASN A 352 -0.69 8.87 14.95
N CYS A 353 -1.66 7.98 15.18
CA CYS A 353 -2.32 7.26 14.11
C CYS A 353 -3.66 7.94 13.88
N GLY A 354 -3.62 9.03 13.11
CA GLY A 354 -4.78 9.69 12.51
C GLY A 354 -4.66 9.66 10.99
N PRO A 355 -5.76 9.45 10.25
CA PRO A 355 -5.73 9.14 8.82
C PRO A 355 -5.36 10.37 7.99
N HIS A 356 -4.55 10.16 6.95
CA HIS A 356 -4.40 11.10 5.86
C HIS A 356 -5.72 11.18 5.08
N SER A 357 -6.41 12.30 5.22
CA SER A 357 -7.47 12.73 4.32
C SER A 357 -6.86 13.69 3.29
N ASN A 358 -6.79 13.28 2.03
CA ASN A 358 -6.66 14.21 0.90
C ASN A 358 -8.02 14.85 0.60
N PRO A 359 -8.01 16.07 0.04
CA PRO A 359 -8.51 16.27 -1.31
C PRO A 359 -7.38 16.41 -2.34
#